data_AF-A0AAV0EQD8-F1
#
_entry.id   AF-A0AAV0EQD8-F1
#
_cell.length_a   1.000
_cell.length_b   1.000
_cell.length_c   1.000
_cell.angle_alpha   90.00
_cell.angle_beta   90.00
_cell.angle_gamma   90.00
#
_symmetry.space_group_name_H-M   'P 1'
#
loop_
_entity.id
_entity.type
_entity.pdbx_description
1 polymer ?
#
loop_
_entity_poly.entity_id
_entity_poly.type
_entity_poly.pdbx_seq_one_letter_code
_entity_poly.pdbx_strand_id
1 'polypeptide(L)'
;MRHKWGLWKLLKGKETGLGWDPAKGTVDASDEWWNFKIKENSAFKAFREEGIEPELESKMDQMFGFYAQGALKYTPVCDLTEE
;
A
#
# COMPACT_ATOMS: atom_id res chain seq x y z
N MET A 1 -8.49 8.37 3.39
CA MET A 1 -8.16 7.24 2.47
C MET A 1 -6.95 7.56 1.60
N ARG A 2 -6.95 8.62 0.77
CA ARG A 2 -5.77 9.03 -0.04
C ARG A 2 -4.50 9.32 0.75
N HIS A 3 -4.61 10.02 1.89
CA HIS A 3 -3.45 10.34 2.72
C HIS A 3 -2.80 9.08 3.33
N LYS A 4 -3.63 8.15 3.85
CA LYS A 4 -3.19 6.83 4.34
C LYS A 4 -2.51 6.04 3.21
N TRP A 5 -3.07 6.05 1.99
CA TRP A 5 -2.45 5.44 0.81
C TRP A 5 -1.09 6.05 0.43
N GLY A 6 -1.00 7.39 0.38
CA GLY A 6 0.23 8.08 0.06
C GLY A 6 1.34 7.80 1.07
N LEU A 7 1.01 7.80 2.36
CA LEU A 7 1.94 7.41 3.43
C LEU A 7 2.39 5.95 3.28
N TRP A 8 1.47 5.04 2.95
CA TRP A 8 1.80 3.63 2.71
C TRP A 8 2.74 3.43 1.52
N LYS A 9 2.48 4.12 0.40
CA LYS A 9 3.38 4.11 -0.77
C LYS A 9 4.73 4.75 -0.45
N LEU A 10 4.79 5.75 0.42
CA LEU A 10 6.04 6.36 0.87
C LEU A 10 6.82 5.41 1.80
N LEU A 11 6.11 4.68 2.67
CA LEU A 11 6.66 3.65 3.55
C LEU A 11 7.29 2.53 2.73
N LYS A 12 6.55 1.91 1.81
CA LYS A 12 7.05 0.84 0.91
C LYS A 12 8.04 1.36 -0.15
N GLY A 13 7.85 2.57 -0.66
CA GLY A 13 8.71 3.16 -1.68
C GLY A 13 10.10 3.53 -1.17
N LYS A 14 10.23 3.87 0.12
CA LYS A 14 11.55 4.01 0.77
C LYS A 14 12.18 2.66 1.15
N GLU A 15 11.40 1.58 1.18
CA GLU A 15 11.78 0.30 1.80
C GLU A 15 11.56 -0.84 0.82
N THR A 16 12.50 -0.99 -0.10
CA THR A 16 12.60 -2.17 -0.94
C THR A 16 13.10 -3.35 -0.10
N GLY A 17 12.24 -4.32 0.18
CA GLY A 17 12.65 -5.62 0.73
C GLY A 17 11.95 -6.10 2.00
N LEU A 18 10.97 -5.36 2.53
CA LEU A 18 10.18 -5.84 3.67
C LEU A 18 9.07 -6.79 3.21
N GLY A 19 8.95 -7.91 3.92
CA GLY A 19 7.90 -8.89 3.70
C GLY A 19 6.55 -8.41 4.23
N TRP A 20 5.49 -9.10 3.85
CA TRP A 20 4.17 -8.95 4.47
C TRP A 20 3.91 -10.18 5.34
N ASP A 21 3.49 -9.97 6.59
CA ASP A 21 3.14 -11.04 7.52
C ASP A 21 1.61 -11.25 7.50
N PRO A 22 1.09 -12.29 6.82
CA PRO A 22 -0.35 -12.52 6.74
C PRO A 22 -0.96 -12.97 8.06
N ALA A 23 -0.16 -13.47 9.01
CA ALA A 23 -0.64 -13.88 10.33
C ALA A 23 -0.89 -12.69 11.24
N LYS A 24 -0.06 -11.64 11.12
CA LYS A 24 -0.23 -10.39 11.87
C LYS A 24 -1.06 -9.35 11.12
N GLY A 25 -1.20 -9.49 9.80
CA GLY A 25 -1.86 -8.49 8.96
C GLY A 25 -1.08 -7.18 8.89
N THR A 26 0.26 -7.25 8.97
CA THR A 26 1.15 -6.08 8.96
C THR A 26 2.44 -6.36 8.16
N VAL A 27 3.26 -5.33 7.95
CA VAL A 27 4.59 -5.50 7.36
C VAL A 27 5.44 -6.35 8.31
N ASP A 28 6.00 -7.45 7.77
CA ASP A 28 6.98 -8.26 8.49
C ASP A 28 8.28 -7.47 8.60
N ALA A 29 8.43 -6.79 9.73
CA ALA A 29 9.58 -5.97 10.04
C ALA A 29 9.85 -6.00 11.54
N SER A 30 11.12 -5.81 11.90
CA SER A 30 11.57 -5.79 13.30
C SER A 30 10.95 -4.62 14.08
N ASP A 31 10.78 -4.77 15.39
CA ASP A 31 10.30 -3.68 16.26
C ASP A 31 11.21 -2.43 16.22
N GLU A 32 12.53 -2.62 16.07
CA GLU A 32 13.50 -1.54 15.88
C GLU A 32 13.24 -0.75 14.60
N TRP A 33 12.90 -1.47 13.52
CA TRP A 33 12.56 -0.88 12.24
C TRP A 33 11.29 -0.02 12.35
N TRP A 34 10.24 -0.58 12.97
CA TRP A 34 9.01 0.16 13.24
C TRP A 34 9.27 1.39 14.11
N ASN A 35 10.10 1.28 15.15
CA ASN A 35 10.46 2.42 15.98
C ASN A 35 11.18 3.53 15.19
N PHE A 36 12.11 3.15 14.31
CA PHE A 36 12.80 4.11 13.45
C PHE A 36 11.81 4.84 12.53
N LYS A 37 10.89 4.10 11.90
CA LYS A 37 9.84 4.67 11.05
C LYS A 37 8.87 5.56 11.80
N ILE A 38 8.39 5.13 12.95
CA ILE A 38 7.49 5.94 13.79
C ILE A 38 8.19 7.22 14.25
N LYS A 39 9.51 7.18 14.45
CA LYS A 39 10.32 8.35 14.78
C LYS A 39 10.50 9.31 13.59
N GLU A 40 10.67 8.78 12.37
CA GLU A 40 10.64 9.59 11.14
C GLU A 40 9.26 10.21 10.90
N ASN A 41 8.20 9.42 11.08
CA ASN A 41 6.83 9.83 10.87
C ASN A 41 5.89 9.05 11.77
N SER A 42 5.34 9.72 12.78
CA SER A 42 4.45 9.12 13.78
C SER A 42 3.16 8.57 13.16
N ALA A 43 2.80 9.00 11.95
CA ALA A 43 1.68 8.45 11.20
C ALA A 43 1.88 6.97 10.82
N PHE A 44 3.12 6.49 10.76
CA PHE A 44 3.39 5.07 10.47
C PHE A 44 3.04 4.15 11.64
N LYS A 45 2.86 4.68 12.85
CA LYS A 45 2.41 3.90 14.01
C LYS A 45 1.08 3.22 13.74
N ALA A 46 0.18 3.90 13.03
CA ALA A 46 -1.12 3.34 12.66
C ALA A 46 -0.99 2.09 11.78
N PHE A 47 0.07 1.96 10.97
CA PHE A 47 0.30 0.77 10.12
C PHE A 47 0.96 -0.39 10.86
N ARG A 48 1.55 -0.14 12.03
CA ARG A 48 2.08 -1.21 12.89
C ARG A 48 0.96 -1.96 13.59
N GLU A 49 -0.10 -1.25 13.97
CA GLU A 49 -1.28 -1.82 14.64
C GLU A 49 -2.32 -2.29 13.62
N GLU A 50 -2.47 -1.58 12.51
CA GLU A 50 -3.45 -1.86 11.45
C GLU A 50 -2.80 -1.64 10.08
N GLY A 51 -2.09 -2.67 9.61
CA GLY A 51 -1.43 -2.67 8.31
C GLY A 51 -2.41 -2.53 7.14
N ILE A 52 -1.87 -2.37 5.93
CA ILE A 52 -2.70 -2.45 4.72
C ILE A 52 -2.53 -3.84 4.14
N GLU A 53 -3.55 -4.69 4.31
CA GLU A 53 -3.60 -6.01 3.70
C GLU A 53 -3.38 -5.94 2.19
N PRO A 54 -2.73 -6.92 1.56
CA PRO A 54 -2.49 -6.93 0.12
C PRO A 54 -3.77 -6.76 -0.71
N GLU A 55 -4.91 -7.28 -0.22
CA GLU A 55 -6.22 -7.08 -0.88
C GLU A 55 -6.70 -5.63 -0.78
N LEU A 56 -6.55 -4.99 0.39
CA LEU A 56 -6.85 -3.59 0.58
C LEU A 56 -5.86 -2.68 -0.18
N GLU A 57 -4.59 -3.06 -0.22
CA GLU A 57 -3.53 -2.42 -1.01
C GLU A 57 -3.91 -2.45 -2.49
N SER A 58 -4.31 -3.62 -3.01
CA SER A 58 -4.76 -3.77 -4.39
C SER A 58 -5.98 -2.90 -4.69
N LYS A 59 -6.97 -2.85 -3.78
CA LYS A 59 -8.16 -2.00 -3.94
C LYS A 59 -7.81 -0.51 -3.88
N MET A 60 -6.86 -0.11 -3.03
CA MET A 60 -6.38 1.26 -2.93
C MET A 60 -5.50 1.64 -4.12
N ASP A 61 -4.69 0.73 -4.67
CA ASP A 61 -3.93 0.94 -5.91
C ASP A 61 -4.90 1.01 -7.12
N GLN A 62 -5.96 0.23 -7.14
CA GLN A 62 -7.00 0.35 -8.16
C GLN A 62 -7.77 1.68 -8.07
N MET A 63 -8.05 2.18 -6.85
CA MET A 63 -8.75 3.46 -6.66
C MET A 63 -7.86 4.70 -6.76
N PHE A 64 -6.58 4.59 -6.37
CA PHE A 64 -5.67 5.73 -6.17
C PHE A 64 -4.32 5.57 -6.91
N GLY A 65 -3.97 4.40 -7.40
CA GLY A 65 -2.77 4.15 -8.21
C GLY A 65 -2.82 4.88 -9.57
N PHE A 66 -4.00 4.98 -10.19
CA PHE A 66 -4.22 5.82 -11.38
C PHE A 66 -3.95 7.32 -11.15
N TYR A 67 -4.01 7.80 -9.91
CA TYR A 67 -3.71 9.21 -9.59
C TYR A 67 -2.21 9.46 -9.36
N ALA A 68 -1.43 8.43 -8.99
CA ALA A 68 0.00 8.55 -8.69
C ALA A 68 0.89 8.34 -9.92
N GLN A 69 0.36 7.65 -10.94
CA GLN A 69 1.02 7.42 -12.21
C GLN A 69 0.14 8.10 -13.25
N GLY A 70 0.58 9.22 -13.84
CA GLY A 70 -0.18 9.99 -14.83
C GLY A 70 -0.45 9.23 -16.14
N ALA A 71 -1.18 8.13 -16.07
CA ALA A 71 -1.49 7.23 -17.15
C ALA A 71 -2.98 6.92 -17.11
N LEU A 72 -3.75 7.70 -17.87
CA LEU A 72 -5.01 7.28 -18.43
C LEU A 72 -4.80 5.96 -19.19
N LYS A 73 -5.14 4.83 -18.57
CA LYS A 73 -5.35 3.57 -19.26
C LYS A 73 -6.57 2.87 -18.67
N TYR A 74 -7.72 3.52 -18.80
CA TYR A 74 -8.98 2.80 -18.87
C TYR A 74 -9.02 2.13 -20.24
N THR A 75 -8.53 0.89 -20.33
CA THR A 75 -9.08 -0.05 -21.31
C THR A 75 -10.10 -0.87 -20.54
N PRO A 76 -11.41 -0.63 -20.70
CA PRO A 76 -12.39 -1.56 -20.20
C PRO A 76 -12.21 -2.86 -20.97
N VAL A 77 -11.70 -3.89 -20.30
CA VAL A 77 -11.99 -5.27 -20.69
C VAL A 77 -13.41 -5.57 -20.21
N CYS A 78 -14.38 -4.96 -20.88
CA CYS A 78 -15.71 -5.55 -20.98
C CYS A 78 -15.79 -6.08 -22.39
N ASP A 79 -15.47 -7.37 -22.50
CA ASP A 79 -16.27 -8.35 -23.23
C ASP A 79 -17.07 -7.80 -24.42
N LEU A 80 -16.51 -8.01 -25.62
CA LEU A 80 -17.30 -8.41 -26.78
C LEU A 80 -16.53 -9.53 -27.46
N THR A 81 -16.73 -10.72 -26.91
CA THR A 81 -16.72 -11.94 -27.72
C THR A 81 -17.96 -11.93 -28.63
N GLU A 82 -17.82 -12.51 -29.82
CA GLU A 82 -18.87 -12.83 -30.82
C GLU A 82 -19.29 -11.61 -31.70
N GLU A 83 -19.22 -11.63 -33.05
CA GLU A 83 -19.26 -12.68 -34.08
C GLU A 83 -18.44 -12.26 -35.32
#